data_AF-A0AAV2H3A9-F1
#
_entry.id   AF-A0AAV2H3A9-F1
#
_cell.length_a   1.000
_cell.length_b   1.000
_cell.length_c   1.000
_cell.angle_alpha   90.00
_cell.angle_beta   90.00
_cell.angle_gamma   90.00
#
_symmetry.space_group_name_H-M   'P 1'
#
loop_
_entity.id
_entity.type
_entity.pdbx_description
1 polymer ?
#
loop_
_entity_poly.entity_id
_entity_poly.type
_entity_poly.pdbx_seq_one_letter_code
_entity_poly.pdbx_strand_id
1 'polypeptide(L)'
;MGKFKNCVFHIANERHCYLPGEKIEGKVSIELAKKIRISGVFINLFGGCQINRYGDDSDIGSETYLSMHTSVFGNEPKEAAGNYSLTAGQNVFDFSFILPTTGLPSSFEGQYGCIRYWLRLNLELPFSKLDKTWTHYISVVSRIPVHTPQGLLPVTAWNQKRVKIEKVGDIGMIVLDASINKSSFCPGETILVDLVVKNETNKDVGVVRVTLLQKVTYSTGGFIHGSTPKDLRTIQSLALLAGQVIRWEGEPLEIDLVPPSSSTPNSSRLLNVQYDVKITVEVPFESNLDLRLPITIGTVTPSGVSFVKCSDGFSKFPYCNGNYEVTDYVPSTVCIDISEGGTERTRAARCQSVEDNQDGYRLGDQTMKLLGPSGHLEGVAIDRHQISGSQHINGASAFPNNLMEDAPPSYDEVVGGARVSFMQTSGGALPPRSKPSAPPKENV
;
A
#
# COMPACT_ATOMS: atom_id res chain seq x y z
N MET A 1 17.65 -41.70 3.89
CA MET A 1 17.05 -41.06 2.69
C MET A 1 15.55 -41.02 2.86
N GLY A 2 14.92 -39.84 2.78
CA GLY A 2 13.50 -39.65 3.00
C GLY A 2 12.63 -40.37 1.94
N LYS A 3 11.41 -40.76 2.31
CA LYS A 3 10.45 -41.40 1.39
C LYS A 3 9.89 -40.44 0.34
N PHE A 4 9.97 -39.14 0.60
CA PHE A 4 9.46 -38.04 -0.22
C PHE A 4 10.62 -37.33 -0.91
N LYS A 5 10.46 -37.05 -2.20
CA LYS A 5 11.46 -36.31 -2.98
C LYS A 5 10.99 -34.90 -3.29
N ASN A 6 9.82 -34.76 -3.90
CA ASN A 6 9.32 -33.48 -4.39
C ASN A 6 7.78 -33.45 -4.43
N CYS A 7 7.20 -32.26 -4.36
CA CYS A 7 5.79 -32.01 -4.62
C CYS A 7 5.64 -30.68 -5.35
N VAL A 8 4.94 -30.68 -6.49
CA VAL A 8 4.79 -29.49 -7.35
C VAL A 8 3.33 -29.32 -7.76
N PHE A 9 2.82 -28.10 -7.60
CA PHE A 9 1.54 -27.66 -8.16
C PHE A 9 1.75 -27.14 -9.58
N HIS A 10 0.98 -27.70 -10.52
CA HIS A 10 0.91 -27.31 -11.93
C HIS A 10 -0.44 -26.63 -12.15
N ILE A 11 -0.45 -25.31 -12.09
CA ILE A 11 -1.65 -24.50 -12.26
C ILE A 11 -1.95 -24.34 -13.75
N ALA A 12 -3.22 -24.47 -14.15
CA ALA A 12 -3.62 -24.30 -15.55
C ALA A 12 -3.23 -22.91 -16.08
N ASN A 13 -2.69 -22.89 -17.30
CA ASN A 13 -2.19 -21.68 -17.98
C ASN A 13 -1.12 -20.91 -17.21
N GLU A 14 -0.42 -21.56 -16.26
CA GLU A 14 0.59 -20.91 -15.39
C GLU A 14 0.05 -19.64 -14.71
N ARG A 15 -1.26 -19.65 -14.41
CA ARG A 15 -1.96 -18.48 -13.89
C ARG A 15 -1.70 -18.32 -12.40
N HIS A 16 -1.25 -17.14 -12.00
CA HIS A 16 -0.93 -16.82 -10.60
C HIS A 16 -1.89 -15.82 -9.94
N CYS A 17 -2.78 -15.18 -10.71
CA CYS A 17 -3.68 -14.14 -10.23
C CYS A 17 -5.13 -14.38 -10.67
N TYR A 18 -6.08 -14.23 -9.75
CA TYR A 18 -7.49 -14.55 -9.94
C TYR A 18 -8.41 -13.42 -9.47
N LEU A 19 -9.55 -13.31 -10.12
CA LEU A 19 -10.68 -12.45 -9.73
C LEU A 19 -11.73 -13.30 -9.00
N PRO A 20 -12.54 -12.68 -8.12
CA PRO A 20 -13.73 -13.33 -7.57
C PRO A 20 -14.61 -13.94 -8.66
N GLY A 21 -15.10 -15.16 -8.41
CA GLY A 21 -15.91 -15.96 -9.33
C GLY A 21 -15.12 -16.85 -10.29
N GLU A 22 -13.80 -16.70 -10.40
CA GLU A 22 -13.01 -17.49 -11.35
C GLU A 22 -12.68 -18.91 -10.83
N LYS A 23 -12.43 -19.79 -11.78
CA LYS A 23 -12.03 -21.18 -11.52
C LYS A 23 -10.52 -21.27 -11.35
N ILE A 24 -10.08 -21.97 -10.31
CA ILE A 24 -8.69 -22.37 -10.10
C ILE A 24 -8.62 -23.87 -10.35
N GLU A 25 -7.93 -24.29 -11.41
CA GLU A 25 -7.77 -25.70 -11.75
C GLU A 25 -6.33 -26.02 -12.09
N GLY A 26 -5.96 -27.28 -11.92
CA GLY A 26 -4.60 -27.72 -12.15
C GLY A 26 -4.36 -29.15 -11.69
N LYS A 27 -3.08 -29.50 -11.58
CA LYS A 27 -2.62 -30.80 -11.13
C LYS A 27 -1.62 -30.64 -10.00
N VAL A 28 -1.57 -31.57 -9.08
CA VAL A 28 -0.50 -31.69 -8.10
C VAL A 28 0.24 -32.99 -8.33
N SER A 29 1.57 -32.92 -8.38
CA SER A 29 2.44 -34.07 -8.60
C SER A 29 3.29 -34.33 -7.37
N ILE A 30 3.27 -35.56 -6.86
CA ILE A 30 4.04 -36.01 -5.70
C ILE A 30 5.04 -37.06 -6.16
N GLU A 31 6.33 -36.82 -5.96
CA GLU A 31 7.40 -37.78 -6.27
C GLU A 31 7.85 -38.52 -5.01
N LEU A 32 7.74 -39.85 -5.05
CA LEU A 32 8.06 -40.74 -3.95
C LEU A 32 9.24 -41.65 -4.30
N ALA A 33 10.16 -41.81 -3.34
CA ALA A 33 11.29 -42.74 -3.50
C ALA A 33 10.87 -44.21 -3.35
N LYS A 34 9.78 -44.47 -2.61
CA LYS A 34 9.26 -45.81 -2.31
C LYS A 34 7.74 -45.76 -2.18
N LYS A 35 7.09 -46.92 -2.34
CA LYS A 35 5.66 -47.09 -2.05
C LYS A 35 5.36 -46.70 -0.60
N ILE A 36 4.31 -45.91 -0.37
CA ILE A 36 3.83 -45.52 0.96
C ILE A 36 2.36 -45.84 1.12
N ARG A 37 1.93 -46.15 2.35
CA ARG A 37 0.51 -46.24 2.70
C ARG A 37 0.03 -44.86 3.15
N ILE A 38 -1.16 -44.48 2.73
CA ILE A 38 -1.79 -43.19 3.02
C ILE A 38 -3.25 -43.40 3.44
N SER A 39 -3.79 -42.44 4.17
CA SER A 39 -5.23 -42.38 4.48
C SER A 39 -5.97 -41.65 3.38
N GLY A 40 -5.38 -40.56 2.86
CA GLY A 40 -5.93 -39.78 1.77
C GLY A 40 -5.00 -38.64 1.35
N VAL A 41 -5.37 -38.01 0.26
CA VAL A 41 -4.74 -36.83 -0.32
C VAL A 41 -5.83 -35.78 -0.44
N PHE A 42 -5.66 -34.67 0.27
CA PHE A 42 -6.60 -33.56 0.30
C PHE A 42 -5.93 -32.30 -0.20
N ILE A 43 -6.68 -31.45 -0.87
CA ILE A 43 -6.22 -30.11 -1.24
C ILE A 43 -7.20 -29.12 -0.63
N ASN A 44 -6.64 -28.13 0.04
CA ASN A 44 -7.39 -27.05 0.65
C ASN A 44 -7.04 -25.74 -0.04
N LEU A 45 -8.05 -24.93 -0.33
CA LEU A 45 -7.89 -23.56 -0.77
C LEU A 45 -8.26 -22.64 0.40
N PHE A 46 -7.28 -21.91 0.90
CA PHE A 46 -7.43 -20.98 2.01
C PHE A 46 -7.20 -19.55 1.55
N GLY A 47 -7.89 -18.62 2.20
CA GLY A 47 -7.73 -17.18 2.02
C GLY A 47 -8.03 -16.46 3.31
N GLY A 48 -7.12 -15.60 3.76
CA GLY A 48 -7.26 -14.93 5.06
C GLY A 48 -6.35 -13.73 5.23
N CYS A 49 -6.62 -12.98 6.29
CA CYS A 49 -5.80 -11.90 6.79
C CYS A 49 -5.18 -12.28 8.13
N GLN A 50 -3.95 -11.82 8.35
CA GLN A 50 -3.30 -11.81 9.65
C GLN A 50 -2.74 -10.41 9.89
N ILE A 51 -2.94 -9.88 11.09
CA ILE A 51 -2.32 -8.63 11.57
C ILE A 51 -1.57 -8.88 12.87
N ASN A 52 -0.41 -8.24 13.01
CA ASN A 52 0.43 -8.32 14.18
C ASN A 52 0.57 -6.96 14.85
N ARG A 53 1.02 -6.97 16.11
CA ARG A 53 1.24 -5.75 16.88
C ARG A 53 2.36 -4.91 16.26
N TYR A 54 2.22 -3.59 16.38
CA TYR A 54 3.33 -2.69 16.13
C TYR A 54 4.44 -2.93 17.16
N GLY A 55 5.64 -3.29 16.70
CA GLY A 55 6.84 -3.44 17.55
C GLY A 55 6.90 -4.73 18.37
N ASP A 56 5.99 -5.68 18.14
CA ASP A 56 5.97 -7.00 18.76
C ASP A 56 5.40 -8.02 17.76
N ASP A 57 6.00 -9.20 17.68
CA ASP A 57 5.64 -10.25 16.73
C ASP A 57 4.35 -10.99 17.13
N SER A 58 3.68 -10.54 18.20
CA SER A 58 2.41 -11.10 18.65
C SER A 58 1.28 -10.86 17.65
N ASP A 59 0.61 -11.95 17.29
CA ASP A 59 -0.62 -11.94 16.52
C ASP A 59 -1.73 -11.25 17.34
N ILE A 60 -2.35 -10.24 16.73
CA ILE A 60 -3.45 -9.47 17.32
C ILE A 60 -4.80 -9.87 16.72
N GLY A 61 -4.81 -10.37 15.48
CA GLY A 61 -6.04 -10.61 14.77
C GLY A 61 -5.84 -11.41 13.49
N SER A 62 -6.73 -12.37 13.28
CA SER A 62 -6.83 -13.10 12.03
C SER A 62 -8.27 -13.16 11.56
N GLU A 63 -8.45 -13.20 10.25
CA GLU A 63 -9.74 -13.28 9.59
C GLU A 63 -9.65 -14.28 8.44
N THR A 64 -10.63 -15.17 8.31
CA THR A 64 -10.70 -16.12 7.19
C THR A 64 -11.77 -15.67 6.21
N TYR A 65 -11.40 -15.49 4.95
CA TYR A 65 -12.29 -15.15 3.84
C TYR A 65 -12.72 -16.38 3.05
N LEU A 66 -11.84 -17.38 2.98
CA LEU A 66 -12.03 -18.56 2.15
C LEU A 66 -11.43 -19.78 2.84
N SER A 67 -12.20 -20.87 2.89
CA SER A 67 -11.76 -22.18 3.34
C SER A 67 -12.56 -23.24 2.59
N MET A 68 -11.97 -23.76 1.52
CA MET A 68 -12.53 -24.84 0.71
C MET A 68 -11.60 -26.05 0.78
N HIS A 69 -12.14 -27.25 0.63
CA HIS A 69 -11.34 -28.46 0.57
C HIS A 69 -11.91 -29.45 -0.44
N THR A 70 -11.05 -30.31 -0.99
CA THR A 70 -11.44 -31.41 -1.86
C THR A 70 -10.53 -32.61 -1.58
N SER A 71 -11.10 -33.82 -1.56
CA SER A 71 -10.32 -35.07 -1.56
C SER A 71 -10.00 -35.41 -3.01
N VAL A 72 -8.71 -35.54 -3.32
CA VAL A 72 -8.26 -35.93 -4.67
C VAL A 72 -7.89 -37.41 -4.75
N PHE A 73 -7.71 -38.08 -3.61
CA PHE A 73 -7.47 -39.51 -3.53
C PHE A 73 -7.71 -40.03 -2.11
N GLY A 74 -8.40 -41.16 -1.96
CA GLY A 74 -8.79 -41.69 -0.64
C GLY A 74 -9.90 -40.85 -0.01
N ASN A 75 -11.16 -41.25 -0.24
CA ASN A 75 -12.35 -40.51 0.15
C ASN A 75 -13.30 -41.32 1.06
N GLU A 76 -12.74 -42.26 1.82
CA GLU A 76 -13.52 -43.17 2.67
C GLU A 76 -13.37 -42.82 4.16
N PRO A 77 -14.37 -43.14 5.00
CA PRO A 77 -14.35 -42.88 6.44
C PRO A 77 -13.06 -43.41 7.10
N LYS A 78 -12.59 -42.72 8.15
CA LYS A 78 -11.37 -43.06 8.92
C LYS A 78 -11.32 -44.51 9.44
N GLU A 79 -12.44 -45.23 9.40
CA GLU A 79 -12.55 -46.65 9.75
C GLU A 79 -11.91 -47.60 8.71
N ALA A 80 -11.57 -47.12 7.50
CA ALA A 80 -10.82 -47.86 6.46
C ALA A 80 -9.32 -47.46 6.40
N ALA A 81 -8.75 -47.03 7.53
CA ALA A 81 -7.37 -46.53 7.61
C ALA A 81 -6.34 -47.55 7.08
N GLY A 82 -5.66 -47.21 5.98
CA GLY A 82 -4.53 -47.96 5.44
C GLY A 82 -4.76 -48.74 4.14
N ASN A 83 -5.93 -48.63 3.50
CA ASN A 83 -6.21 -49.31 2.23
C ASN A 83 -5.58 -48.63 1.00
N TYR A 84 -5.24 -47.34 1.10
CA TYR A 84 -4.66 -46.59 -0.01
C TYR A 84 -3.14 -46.61 0.04
N SER A 85 -2.53 -46.70 -1.13
CA SER A 85 -1.08 -46.62 -1.27
C SER A 85 -0.67 -45.88 -2.51
N LEU A 86 0.32 -45.00 -2.37
CA LEU A 86 0.97 -44.34 -3.49
C LEU A 86 2.19 -45.14 -3.90
N THR A 87 2.37 -45.33 -5.21
CA THR A 87 3.50 -46.07 -5.76
C THR A 87 4.77 -45.23 -5.71
N ALA A 88 5.93 -45.91 -5.79
CA ALA A 88 7.18 -45.21 -6.03
C ALA A 88 7.15 -44.53 -7.40
N GLY A 89 7.78 -43.36 -7.53
CA GLY A 89 7.71 -42.53 -8.72
C GLY A 89 6.71 -41.39 -8.57
N GLN A 90 6.20 -40.90 -9.70
CA GLN A 90 5.32 -39.74 -9.78
C GLN A 90 3.85 -40.15 -9.66
N ASN A 91 3.14 -39.52 -8.72
CA ASN A 91 1.70 -39.65 -8.54
C ASN A 91 1.07 -38.28 -8.83
N VAL A 92 0.07 -38.22 -9.70
CA VAL A 92 -0.53 -36.95 -10.17
C VAL A 92 -2.02 -36.93 -9.86
N PHE A 93 -2.50 -35.82 -9.31
CA PHE A 93 -3.90 -35.62 -8.95
C PHE A 93 -4.42 -34.32 -9.53
N ASP A 94 -5.58 -34.36 -10.17
CA ASP A 94 -6.26 -33.18 -10.69
C ASP A 94 -7.08 -32.50 -9.57
N PHE A 95 -7.21 -31.18 -9.63
CA PHE A 95 -8.04 -30.42 -8.71
C PHE A 95 -8.73 -29.24 -9.39
N SER A 96 -9.84 -28.80 -8.82
CA SER A 96 -10.62 -27.67 -9.31
C SER A 96 -11.39 -27.02 -8.16
N PHE A 97 -11.27 -25.70 -8.05
CA PHE A 97 -12.05 -24.85 -7.15
C PHE A 97 -12.70 -23.71 -7.93
N ILE A 98 -13.83 -23.22 -7.46
CA ILE A 98 -14.47 -22.00 -7.97
C ILE A 98 -14.46 -20.98 -6.83
N LEU A 99 -13.83 -19.82 -7.07
CA LEU A 99 -13.80 -18.75 -6.07
C LEU A 99 -15.20 -18.17 -5.85
N PRO A 100 -15.56 -17.81 -4.60
CA PRO A 100 -16.73 -16.98 -4.34
C PRO A 100 -16.72 -15.70 -5.19
N THR A 101 -17.90 -15.24 -5.60
CA THR A 101 -18.05 -14.04 -6.42
C THR A 101 -17.90 -12.74 -5.64
N THR A 102 -18.00 -12.78 -4.30
CA THR A 102 -17.92 -11.63 -3.40
C THR A 102 -17.21 -12.00 -2.09
N GLY A 103 -16.84 -10.99 -1.30
CA GLY A 103 -16.25 -11.19 0.03
C GLY A 103 -14.77 -11.58 0.02
N LEU A 104 -14.10 -11.44 -1.13
CA LEU A 104 -12.67 -11.71 -1.27
C LEU A 104 -11.91 -10.38 -1.40
N PRO A 105 -11.22 -9.90 -0.34
CA PRO A 105 -10.32 -8.76 -0.45
C PRO A 105 -9.12 -9.07 -1.33
N SER A 106 -8.54 -8.02 -1.91
CA SER A 106 -7.30 -8.15 -2.69
C SER A 106 -6.15 -8.65 -1.82
N SER A 107 -5.31 -9.52 -2.38
CA SER A 107 -4.04 -9.91 -1.80
C SER A 107 -3.18 -8.69 -1.48
N PHE A 108 -2.53 -8.71 -0.32
CA PHE A 108 -1.76 -7.57 0.17
C PHE A 108 -0.64 -8.02 1.10
N GLU A 109 0.51 -7.36 1.03
CA GLU A 109 1.63 -7.52 1.97
C GLU A 109 2.02 -6.16 2.52
N GLY A 110 1.94 -6.01 3.85
CA GLY A 110 2.40 -4.81 4.53
C GLY A 110 3.21 -5.14 5.77
N GLN A 111 3.64 -4.09 6.46
CA GLN A 111 4.53 -4.21 7.59
C GLN A 111 3.92 -4.96 8.79
N TYR A 112 2.65 -4.69 9.09
CA TYR A 112 1.96 -5.23 10.28
C TYR A 112 0.83 -6.19 9.92
N GLY A 113 0.73 -6.62 8.67
CA GLY A 113 -0.26 -7.60 8.28
C GLY A 113 -0.27 -7.89 6.79
N CYS A 114 -0.90 -9.00 6.44
CA CYS A 114 -1.03 -9.48 5.08
C CYS A 114 -2.43 -10.03 4.81
N ILE A 115 -2.78 -10.14 3.53
CA ILE A 115 -3.92 -10.88 3.00
C ILE A 115 -3.37 -11.86 1.97
N ARG A 116 -3.48 -13.16 2.24
CA ARG A 116 -2.91 -14.22 1.40
C ARG A 116 -3.96 -15.24 1.02
N TYR A 117 -3.75 -15.84 -0.15
CA TYR A 117 -4.52 -16.96 -0.66
C TYR A 117 -3.55 -18.07 -1.09
N TRP A 118 -3.86 -19.32 -0.73
CA TRP A 118 -2.99 -20.44 -1.03
C TRP A 118 -3.73 -21.76 -1.17
N LEU A 119 -3.18 -22.63 -2.00
CA LEU A 119 -3.49 -24.05 -2.06
C LEU A 119 -2.56 -24.78 -1.09
N ARG A 120 -3.11 -25.67 -0.26
CA ARG A 120 -2.34 -26.57 0.59
C ARG A 120 -2.71 -28.01 0.29
N LEU A 121 -1.75 -28.79 -0.16
CA LEU A 121 -1.86 -30.25 -0.24
C LEU A 121 -1.64 -30.80 1.17
N ASN A 122 -2.55 -31.64 1.65
CA ASN A 122 -2.41 -32.40 2.89
C ASN A 122 -2.39 -33.89 2.53
N LEU A 123 -1.24 -34.53 2.77
CA LEU A 123 -1.07 -35.96 2.63
C LEU A 123 -1.17 -36.62 4.00
N GLU A 124 -2.31 -37.28 4.25
CA GLU A 124 -2.57 -37.94 5.52
C GLU A 124 -1.95 -39.34 5.54
N LEU A 125 -1.17 -39.62 6.59
CA LEU A 125 -0.53 -40.93 6.78
C LEU A 125 -1.29 -41.77 7.82
N PRO A 126 -1.43 -43.08 7.62
CA PRO A 126 -2.10 -43.93 8.60
C PRO A 126 -1.28 -43.99 9.89
N PHE A 127 -1.96 -43.76 11.03
CA PHE A 127 -1.42 -43.88 12.39
C PHE A 127 -0.20 -42.99 12.69
N SER A 128 -0.04 -41.87 11.98
CA SER A 128 1.06 -40.92 12.20
C SER A 128 0.51 -39.53 12.51
N LYS A 129 1.21 -38.78 13.39
CA LYS A 129 1.00 -37.33 13.58
C LYS A 129 1.84 -36.48 12.61
N LEU A 130 2.51 -37.10 11.64
CA LEU A 130 3.46 -36.47 10.72
C LEU A 130 2.86 -36.33 9.32
N ASP A 131 1.67 -35.73 9.23
CA ASP A 131 1.09 -35.38 7.94
C ASP A 131 2.05 -34.47 7.18
N LYS A 132 2.09 -34.65 5.86
CA LYS A 132 2.95 -33.85 4.99
C LYS A 132 2.11 -32.82 4.27
N THR A 133 2.55 -31.58 4.35
CA THR A 133 1.88 -30.45 3.73
C THR A 133 2.78 -29.74 2.74
N TRP A 134 2.19 -29.25 1.65
CA TRP A 134 2.86 -28.42 0.66
C TRP A 134 1.94 -27.27 0.27
N THR A 135 2.49 -26.06 0.25
CA THR A 135 1.72 -24.82 0.06
C THR A 135 2.11 -24.16 -1.26
N HIS A 136 1.12 -23.65 -2.01
CA HIS A 136 1.31 -22.85 -3.22
C HIS A 136 0.46 -21.59 -3.15
N TYR A 137 1.11 -20.43 -3.21
CA TYR A 137 0.46 -19.13 -3.08
C TYR A 137 -0.10 -18.62 -4.41
N ILE A 138 -1.25 -17.97 -4.34
CA ILE A 138 -1.89 -17.29 -5.47
C ILE A 138 -2.25 -15.85 -5.08
N SER A 139 -2.48 -14.99 -6.06
CA SER A 139 -3.02 -13.65 -5.86
C SER A 139 -4.51 -13.62 -6.15
N VAL A 140 -5.28 -12.93 -5.32
CA VAL A 140 -6.67 -12.55 -5.63
C VAL A 140 -6.73 -11.04 -5.74
N VAL A 141 -7.39 -10.54 -6.76
CA VAL A 141 -7.60 -9.10 -6.99
C VAL A 141 -9.10 -8.83 -6.96
N SER A 142 -9.55 -8.06 -5.96
CA SER A 142 -10.96 -7.73 -5.83
C SER A 142 -11.42 -6.84 -6.99
N ARG A 143 -12.70 -6.94 -7.37
CA ARG A 143 -13.30 -6.15 -8.46
C ARG A 143 -13.75 -4.80 -7.93
N ILE A 144 -13.09 -3.73 -8.37
CA ILE A 144 -13.37 -2.36 -7.95
C ILE A 144 -13.59 -1.52 -9.22
N PRO A 145 -14.83 -1.17 -9.56
CA PRO A 145 -15.13 -0.36 -10.74
C PRO A 145 -14.70 1.10 -10.53
N VAL A 146 -13.93 1.63 -11.47
CA VAL A 146 -13.48 3.04 -11.43
C VAL A 146 -14.37 3.96 -12.27
N HIS A 147 -15.04 3.43 -13.30
CA HIS A 147 -15.97 4.18 -14.15
C HIS A 147 -17.39 4.23 -13.59
N THR A 148 -17.52 4.52 -12.30
CA THR A 148 -18.83 4.78 -11.68
C THR A 148 -19.19 6.25 -11.83
N PRO A 149 -20.48 6.63 -11.79
CA PRO A 149 -20.88 8.04 -11.85
C PRO A 149 -20.18 8.91 -10.80
N GLN A 150 -19.95 8.37 -9.58
CA GLN A 150 -19.22 9.07 -8.51
C GLN A 150 -17.71 9.08 -8.76
N GLY A 151 -17.16 7.98 -9.28
CA GLY A 151 -15.74 7.82 -9.57
C GLY A 151 -15.21 8.80 -10.61
N LEU A 152 -16.07 9.25 -11.53
CA LEU A 152 -15.75 10.18 -12.62
C LEU A 152 -15.89 11.66 -12.23
N LEU A 153 -16.41 11.97 -11.04
CA LEU A 153 -16.56 13.35 -10.59
C LEU A 153 -15.23 13.90 -10.07
N PRO A 154 -14.93 15.17 -10.35
CA PRO A 154 -13.76 15.83 -9.77
C PRO A 154 -13.91 15.92 -8.25
N VAL A 155 -12.76 15.87 -7.57
CA VAL A 155 -12.70 16.09 -6.11
C VAL A 155 -12.06 17.45 -5.89
N THR A 156 -12.75 18.33 -5.20
CA THR A 156 -12.28 19.68 -4.88
C THR A 156 -12.29 19.87 -3.37
N ALA A 157 -11.25 20.49 -2.83
CA ALA A 157 -11.21 20.92 -1.45
C ALA A 157 -10.35 22.17 -1.30
N TRP A 158 -10.54 22.88 -0.19
CA TRP A 158 -9.76 24.05 0.14
C TRP A 158 -9.43 24.04 1.63
N ASN A 159 -8.35 24.71 1.99
CA ASN A 159 -7.95 24.94 3.37
C ASN A 159 -7.22 26.28 3.49
N GLN A 160 -7.20 26.86 4.68
CA GLN A 160 -6.44 28.07 4.95
C GLN A 160 -5.84 28.03 6.35
N LYS A 161 -4.73 28.75 6.52
CA LYS A 161 -4.03 28.80 7.81
C LYS A 161 -3.55 30.19 8.11
N ARG A 162 -3.89 30.69 9.29
CA ARG A 162 -3.27 31.88 9.88
C ARG A 162 -1.94 31.46 10.52
N VAL A 163 -0.83 32.03 10.07
CA VAL A 163 0.51 31.66 10.55
C VAL A 163 0.92 32.58 11.69
N LYS A 164 1.25 31.98 12.83
CA LYS A 164 1.76 32.68 14.02
C LYS A 164 3.11 32.09 14.39
N ILE A 165 4.16 32.91 14.33
CA ILE A 165 5.51 32.49 14.69
C ILE A 165 5.84 33.02 16.08
N GLU A 166 6.45 32.17 16.92
CA GLU A 166 6.91 32.56 18.25
C GLU A 166 7.82 33.79 18.14
N LYS A 167 7.60 34.80 19.00
CA LYS A 167 8.35 36.09 19.04
C LYS A 167 8.10 37.06 17.87
N VAL A 168 7.57 36.63 16.73
CA VAL A 168 7.20 37.51 15.60
C VAL A 168 5.72 37.87 15.62
N GLY A 169 4.87 36.98 16.11
CA GLY A 169 3.42 37.16 16.15
C GLY A 169 2.72 36.66 14.88
N ASP A 170 1.56 37.23 14.60
CA ASP A 170 0.77 36.93 13.40
C ASP A 170 1.44 37.52 12.16
N ILE A 171 1.80 36.67 11.21
CA ILE A 171 2.48 37.07 9.97
C ILE A 171 1.57 37.05 8.75
N GLY A 172 0.29 36.67 8.90
CA GLY A 172 -0.70 36.62 7.83
C GLY A 172 -1.28 35.24 7.57
N MET A 173 -1.79 35.02 6.36
CA MET A 173 -2.56 33.83 6.00
C MET A 173 -2.01 33.11 4.77
N ILE A 174 -2.12 31.79 4.75
CA ILE A 174 -1.91 30.96 3.56
C ILE A 174 -3.26 30.37 3.17
N VAL A 175 -3.62 30.49 1.90
CA VAL A 175 -4.86 29.93 1.34
C VAL A 175 -4.50 28.90 0.27
N LEU A 176 -5.09 27.71 0.35
CA LEU A 176 -4.89 26.60 -0.58
C LEU A 176 -6.26 26.14 -1.10
N ASP A 177 -6.42 26.13 -2.41
CA ASP A 177 -7.54 25.52 -3.12
C ASP A 177 -6.96 24.48 -4.09
N ALA A 178 -7.54 23.28 -4.14
CA ALA A 178 -7.09 22.24 -5.05
C ALA A 178 -8.24 21.36 -5.55
N SER A 179 -8.09 20.87 -6.78
CA SER A 179 -8.94 19.84 -7.35
C SER A 179 -8.19 18.81 -8.16
N ILE A 180 -8.80 17.65 -8.31
CA ILE A 180 -8.37 16.59 -9.23
C ILE A 180 -9.49 16.22 -10.18
N ASN A 181 -9.12 15.77 -11.38
CA ASN A 181 -10.04 15.52 -12.49
C ASN A 181 -11.12 14.45 -12.22
N LYS A 182 -10.83 13.46 -11.36
CA LYS A 182 -11.77 12.41 -10.96
C LYS A 182 -11.39 11.83 -9.60
N SER A 183 -12.26 11.00 -9.00
CA SER A 183 -12.04 10.40 -7.67
C SER A 183 -11.64 8.92 -7.71
N SER A 184 -11.75 8.27 -8.87
CA SER A 184 -11.41 6.86 -9.05
C SER A 184 -10.47 6.65 -10.24
N PHE A 185 -9.40 5.92 -10.00
CA PHE A 185 -8.33 5.69 -10.97
C PHE A 185 -7.91 4.23 -10.98
N CYS A 186 -7.23 3.81 -12.04
CA CYS A 186 -6.53 2.54 -12.07
C CYS A 186 -5.01 2.76 -12.03
N PRO A 187 -4.23 1.77 -11.55
CA PRO A 187 -2.78 1.83 -11.62
C PRO A 187 -2.30 2.06 -13.07
N GLY A 188 -1.32 2.95 -13.25
CA GLY A 188 -0.81 3.39 -14.55
C GLY A 188 -1.54 4.60 -15.16
N GLU A 189 -2.66 5.05 -14.60
CA GLU A 189 -3.27 6.34 -15.01
C GLU A 189 -2.51 7.55 -14.46
N THR A 190 -2.87 8.74 -14.95
CA THR A 190 -2.36 10.02 -14.46
C THR A 190 -3.49 10.82 -13.83
N ILE A 191 -3.24 11.33 -12.62
CA ILE A 191 -4.07 12.29 -11.94
C ILE A 191 -3.71 13.68 -12.47
N LEU A 192 -4.71 14.47 -12.87
CA LEU A 192 -4.50 15.86 -13.26
C LEU A 192 -4.86 16.74 -12.07
N VAL A 193 -3.87 17.49 -11.57
CA VAL A 193 -4.00 18.31 -10.37
C VAL A 193 -4.10 19.78 -10.74
N ASP A 194 -5.20 20.40 -10.36
CA ASP A 194 -5.37 21.86 -10.37
C ASP A 194 -5.16 22.38 -8.95
N LEU A 195 -4.39 23.44 -8.76
CA LEU A 195 -4.28 24.09 -7.46
C LEU A 195 -3.98 25.57 -7.54
N VAL A 196 -4.40 26.29 -6.50
CA VAL A 196 -4.06 27.69 -6.25
C VAL A 196 -3.61 27.84 -4.80
N VAL A 197 -2.36 28.25 -4.60
CA VAL A 197 -1.83 28.56 -3.26
C VAL A 197 -1.46 30.03 -3.21
N LYS A 198 -2.03 30.76 -2.26
CA LYS A 198 -1.74 32.18 -2.01
C LYS A 198 -0.98 32.32 -0.69
N ASN A 199 0.21 32.89 -0.75
CA ASN A 199 0.94 33.30 0.45
C ASN A 199 0.61 34.77 0.75
N GLU A 200 -0.41 35.00 1.57
CA GLU A 200 -0.81 36.32 2.06
C GLU A 200 -0.12 36.66 3.39
N THR A 201 1.03 36.01 3.66
CA THR A 201 1.90 36.36 4.78
C THR A 201 2.96 37.37 4.37
N ASN A 202 3.60 37.99 5.35
CA ASN A 202 4.74 38.89 5.15
C ASN A 202 6.11 38.16 5.20
N LYS A 203 6.13 36.82 5.12
CA LYS A 203 7.33 35.99 5.09
C LYS A 203 7.27 34.99 3.93
N ASP A 204 8.43 34.53 3.52
CA ASP A 204 8.54 33.43 2.55
C ASP A 204 8.14 32.12 3.23
N VAL A 205 7.43 31.28 2.48
CA VAL A 205 7.08 29.92 2.90
C VAL A 205 7.85 28.92 2.03
N GLY A 206 7.85 27.65 2.43
CA GLY A 206 8.60 26.62 1.72
C GLY A 206 7.94 26.21 0.40
N VAL A 207 8.19 24.99 -0.03
CA VAL A 207 7.60 24.47 -1.27
C VAL A 207 6.16 24.01 -1.06
N VAL A 208 5.40 23.96 -2.14
CA VAL A 208 4.13 23.22 -2.22
C VAL A 208 4.45 21.83 -2.75
N ARG A 209 4.14 20.79 -1.97
CA ARG A 209 4.26 19.39 -2.39
C ARG A 209 2.90 18.80 -2.66
N VAL A 210 2.78 18.05 -3.75
CA VAL A 210 1.62 17.20 -4.02
C VAL A 210 2.10 15.75 -4.10
N THR A 211 1.56 14.93 -3.21
CA THR A 211 2.02 13.57 -2.98
C THR A 211 0.86 12.59 -3.08
N LEU A 212 1.03 11.54 -3.90
CA LEU A 212 0.18 10.35 -3.82
C LEU A 212 0.56 9.57 -2.56
N LEU A 213 -0.33 9.58 -1.57
CA LEU A 213 -0.13 8.94 -0.28
C LEU A 213 -0.94 7.65 -0.20
N GLN A 214 -0.28 6.53 0.07
CA GLN A 214 -0.93 5.30 0.50
C GLN A 214 -1.00 5.29 2.02
N LYS A 215 -2.17 4.95 2.57
CA LYS A 215 -2.37 4.75 4.01
C LYS A 215 -2.93 3.35 4.24
N VAL A 216 -2.14 2.50 4.89
CA VAL A 216 -2.57 1.19 5.35
C VAL A 216 -2.95 1.30 6.82
N THR A 217 -4.13 0.82 7.19
CA THR A 217 -4.61 0.83 8.58
C THR A 217 -4.90 -0.59 9.02
N TYR A 218 -4.39 -0.95 10.20
CA TYR A 218 -4.59 -2.25 10.82
C TYR A 218 -5.47 -2.09 12.06
N SER A 219 -6.60 -2.79 12.11
CA SER A 219 -7.58 -2.63 13.18
C SER A 219 -8.17 -3.95 13.66
N THR A 220 -8.51 -4.06 14.93
CA THR A 220 -9.34 -5.16 15.45
C THR A 220 -10.22 -4.65 16.57
N GLY A 221 -11.41 -5.24 16.73
CA GLY A 221 -12.35 -4.84 17.78
C GLY A 221 -12.76 -3.35 17.77
N GLY A 222 -12.62 -2.66 16.62
CA GLY A 222 -12.87 -1.22 16.50
C GLY A 222 -11.70 -0.31 16.85
N PHE A 223 -10.56 -0.86 17.28
CA PHE A 223 -9.36 -0.10 17.61
C PHE A 223 -8.32 -0.18 16.49
N ILE A 224 -7.61 0.93 16.24
CA ILE A 224 -6.48 0.99 15.31
C ILE A 224 -5.22 0.60 16.06
N HIS A 225 -4.53 -0.44 15.61
CA HIS A 225 -3.28 -0.94 16.19
C HIS A 225 -2.04 -0.47 15.45
N GLY A 226 -2.20 0.01 14.21
CA GLY A 226 -1.12 0.55 13.42
C GLY A 226 -1.65 1.27 12.20
N SER A 227 -0.89 2.25 11.73
CA SER A 227 -1.09 2.85 10.42
C SER A 227 0.25 3.13 9.78
N THR A 228 0.40 2.73 8.53
CA THR A 228 1.63 2.92 7.76
C THR A 228 1.32 3.87 6.60
N PRO A 229 1.57 5.19 6.77
CA PRO A 229 1.57 6.12 5.65
C PRO A 229 2.82 5.89 4.79
N LYS A 230 2.66 5.89 3.47
CA LYS A 230 3.73 5.75 2.51
C LYS A 230 3.53 6.74 1.37
N ASP A 231 4.50 7.63 1.21
CA ASP A 231 4.57 8.54 0.07
C ASP A 231 5.02 7.73 -1.15
N LEU A 232 4.18 7.65 -2.17
CA LEU A 232 4.45 6.86 -3.37
C LEU A 232 5.12 7.70 -4.45
N ARG A 233 4.50 8.83 -4.78
CA ARG A 233 4.96 9.76 -5.83
C ARG A 233 4.75 11.19 -5.36
N THR A 234 5.73 12.05 -5.58
CA THR A 234 5.67 13.47 -5.19
C THR A 234 6.11 14.36 -6.33
N ILE A 235 5.33 15.41 -6.58
CA ILE A 235 5.71 16.57 -7.39
C ILE A 235 5.78 17.80 -6.48
N GLN A 236 6.60 18.78 -6.83
CA GLN A 236 6.79 19.97 -5.98
C GLN A 236 6.98 21.25 -6.79
N SER A 237 6.54 22.37 -6.21
CA SER A 237 6.80 23.70 -6.73
C SER A 237 8.18 24.23 -6.32
N LEU A 238 8.51 25.43 -6.81
CA LEU A 238 9.51 26.28 -6.18
C LEU A 238 8.99 26.82 -4.83
N ALA A 239 9.90 27.38 -4.03
CA ALA A 239 9.52 28.05 -2.78
C ALA A 239 8.58 29.23 -3.06
N LEU A 240 7.62 29.44 -2.17
CA LEU A 240 6.57 30.44 -2.35
C LEU A 240 6.87 31.70 -1.53
N LEU A 241 7.27 32.77 -2.21
CA LEU A 241 7.67 34.01 -1.53
C LEU A 241 6.47 34.77 -0.96
N ALA A 242 6.73 35.70 -0.04
CA ALA A 242 5.71 36.58 0.54
C ALA A 242 4.89 37.29 -0.56
N GLY A 243 3.57 37.27 -0.43
CA GLY A 243 2.64 37.89 -1.38
C GLY A 243 2.45 37.16 -2.72
N GLN A 244 3.15 36.04 -2.95
CA GLN A 244 3.05 35.30 -4.21
C GLN A 244 1.86 34.35 -4.26
N VAL A 245 1.54 33.94 -5.49
CA VAL A 245 0.53 32.92 -5.80
C VAL A 245 1.13 31.88 -6.73
N ILE A 246 1.00 30.61 -6.38
CA ILE A 246 1.25 29.48 -7.29
C ILE A 246 -0.09 29.04 -7.88
N ARG A 247 -0.09 28.76 -9.18
CA ARG A 247 -1.20 28.14 -9.90
C ARG A 247 -0.70 26.97 -10.73
N TRP A 248 -1.33 25.82 -10.58
CA TRP A 248 -1.17 24.68 -11.49
C TRP A 248 -2.52 24.39 -12.15
N GLU A 249 -2.44 24.04 -13.44
CA GLU A 249 -3.59 23.69 -14.27
C GLU A 249 -3.28 22.35 -14.95
N GLY A 250 -3.90 21.29 -14.45
CA GLY A 250 -3.72 19.93 -14.94
C GLY A 250 -2.31 19.36 -14.78
N GLU A 251 -1.59 19.71 -13.71
CA GLU A 251 -0.25 19.20 -13.48
C GLU A 251 -0.30 17.67 -13.27
N PRO A 252 0.49 16.87 -14.01
CA PRO A 252 0.37 15.42 -14.01
C PRO A 252 1.04 14.77 -12.79
N LEU A 253 0.29 13.92 -12.09
CA LEU A 253 0.78 13.02 -11.05
C LEU A 253 0.50 11.57 -11.46
N GLU A 254 1.56 10.83 -11.82
CA GLU A 254 1.47 9.44 -12.27
C GLU A 254 1.15 8.49 -11.11
N ILE A 255 0.34 7.47 -11.38
CA ILE A 255 0.00 6.41 -10.42
C ILE A 255 0.85 5.17 -10.72
N ASP A 256 1.69 4.77 -9.77
CA ASP A 256 2.51 3.56 -9.85
C ASP A 256 1.66 2.27 -9.79
N LEU A 257 2.29 1.11 -9.97
CA LEU A 257 1.64 -0.20 -9.90
C LEU A 257 1.37 -0.61 -8.46
N VAL A 258 0.31 -0.05 -7.86
CA VAL A 258 -0.01 -0.20 -6.43
C VAL A 258 -1.21 -1.12 -6.17
N PRO A 259 -1.35 -1.70 -4.96
CA PRO A 259 -2.50 -2.49 -4.57
C PRO A 259 -3.81 -1.73 -4.71
N PRO A 260 -4.92 -2.41 -5.03
CA PRO A 260 -6.23 -1.79 -5.05
C PRO A 260 -6.64 -1.22 -3.69
N SER A 261 -7.46 -0.18 -3.69
CA SER A 261 -8.12 0.33 -2.50
C SER A 261 -8.96 -0.75 -1.83
N SER A 262 -9.15 -0.65 -0.53
CA SER A 262 -10.14 -1.46 0.18
C SER A 262 -11.52 -0.80 0.04
N SER A 263 -12.38 -1.34 -0.83
CA SER A 263 -13.75 -0.86 -0.99
C SER A 263 -14.76 -1.88 -0.44
N THR A 264 -15.77 -1.40 0.28
CA THR A 264 -16.91 -2.24 0.68
C THR A 264 -17.69 -2.72 -0.56
N PRO A 265 -18.24 -3.96 -0.55
CA PRO A 265 -18.29 -4.93 0.55
C PRO A 265 -17.09 -5.90 0.62
N ASN A 266 -16.08 -5.76 -0.25
CA ASN A 266 -14.97 -6.71 -0.37
C ASN A 266 -13.75 -6.34 0.52
N SER A 267 -13.93 -5.45 1.49
CA SER A 267 -12.84 -5.00 2.38
C SER A 267 -12.62 -5.99 3.52
N SER A 268 -11.34 -6.23 3.85
CA SER A 268 -10.97 -6.85 5.12
C SER A 268 -11.45 -5.98 6.28
N ARG A 269 -11.87 -6.60 7.40
CA ARG A 269 -12.17 -5.86 8.64
C ARG A 269 -10.91 -5.51 9.42
N LEU A 270 -9.83 -6.22 9.14
CA LEU A 270 -8.57 -6.09 9.87
C LEU A 270 -7.56 -5.17 9.19
N LEU A 271 -7.65 -5.04 7.87
CA LEU A 271 -6.68 -4.32 7.05
C LEU A 271 -7.40 -3.46 6.02
N ASN A 272 -7.08 -2.16 5.99
CA ASN A 272 -7.68 -1.20 5.08
C ASN A 272 -6.61 -0.42 4.33
N VAL A 273 -6.63 -0.49 3.00
CA VAL A 273 -5.74 0.25 2.08
C VAL A 273 -6.50 1.44 1.51
N GLN A 274 -6.02 2.65 1.80
CA GLN A 274 -6.62 3.92 1.36
C GLN A 274 -5.58 4.79 0.65
N TYR A 275 -6.05 5.68 -0.22
CA TYR A 275 -5.20 6.59 -0.97
C TYR A 275 -5.74 8.02 -0.89
N ASP A 276 -4.82 8.98 -0.73
CA ASP A 276 -5.10 10.41 -0.79
C ASP A 276 -4.12 11.06 -1.76
N VAL A 277 -4.57 12.07 -2.51
CA VAL A 277 -3.67 13.10 -3.02
C VAL A 277 -3.51 14.13 -1.91
N LYS A 278 -2.33 14.15 -1.29
CA LYS A 278 -1.97 15.07 -0.20
C LYS A 278 -1.25 16.28 -0.77
N ILE A 279 -1.79 17.47 -0.52
CA ILE A 279 -1.14 18.75 -0.81
C ILE A 279 -0.62 19.32 0.51
N THR A 280 0.68 19.62 0.57
CA THR A 280 1.35 20.18 1.75
C THR A 280 2.06 21.47 1.36
N VAL A 281 1.69 22.59 2.00
CA VAL A 281 2.45 23.83 1.95
C VAL A 281 3.36 23.88 3.17
N GLU A 282 4.66 23.92 2.95
CA GLU A 282 5.64 23.99 4.03
C GLU A 282 5.65 25.36 4.71
N VAL A 283 5.52 25.39 6.03
CA VAL A 283 5.53 26.63 6.81
C VAL A 283 6.73 26.62 7.76
N PRO A 284 7.76 27.45 7.52
CA PRO A 284 8.90 27.52 8.42
C PRO A 284 8.49 27.92 9.83
N PHE A 285 9.06 27.24 10.83
CA PHE A 285 8.85 27.51 12.27
C PHE A 285 7.41 27.29 12.78
N GLU A 286 6.56 26.62 12.01
CA GLU A 286 5.19 26.28 12.39
C GLU A 286 4.80 24.94 11.73
N SER A 287 3.65 24.37 12.07
CA SER A 287 3.15 23.18 11.37
C SER A 287 2.78 23.50 9.91
N ASN A 288 2.81 22.51 9.04
CA ASN A 288 2.45 22.73 7.62
C ASN A 288 0.95 23.02 7.44
N LEU A 289 0.57 23.54 6.27
CA LEU A 289 -0.82 23.54 5.82
C LEU A 289 -1.04 22.33 4.91
N ASP A 290 -1.85 21.39 5.39
CA ASP A 290 -2.17 20.15 4.67
C ASP A 290 -3.61 20.17 4.14
N LEU A 291 -3.80 19.61 2.94
CA LEU A 291 -5.08 19.31 2.31
C LEU A 291 -5.03 17.88 1.75
N ARG A 292 -6.13 17.13 1.85
CA ARG A 292 -6.23 15.77 1.32
C ARG A 292 -7.43 15.63 0.41
N LEU A 293 -7.22 15.06 -0.76
CA LEU A 293 -8.27 14.69 -1.72
C LEU A 293 -8.31 13.15 -1.77
N PRO A 294 -9.32 12.50 -1.18
CA PRO A 294 -9.40 11.05 -1.16
C PRO A 294 -9.65 10.49 -2.56
N ILE A 295 -8.96 9.40 -2.90
CA ILE A 295 -9.12 8.71 -4.18
C ILE A 295 -9.30 7.20 -3.99
N THR A 296 -9.91 6.55 -4.98
CA THR A 296 -10.03 5.10 -5.07
C THR A 296 -9.13 4.57 -6.17
N ILE A 297 -8.27 3.62 -5.86
CA ILE A 297 -7.52 2.83 -6.84
C ILE A 297 -8.29 1.54 -7.09
N GLY A 298 -8.85 1.40 -8.30
CA GLY A 298 -9.65 0.24 -8.68
C GLY A 298 -8.99 -0.64 -9.74
N THR A 299 -9.74 -1.65 -10.17
CA THR A 299 -9.24 -2.80 -10.92
C THR A 299 -10.09 -3.18 -12.13
N VAL A 300 -11.28 -2.60 -12.29
CA VAL A 300 -12.17 -2.90 -13.40
C VAL A 300 -12.23 -1.71 -14.35
N THR A 301 -11.65 -1.92 -15.52
CA THR A 301 -11.55 -0.96 -16.63
C THR A 301 -12.39 -1.44 -17.83
N PRO A 302 -12.71 -0.57 -18.80
CA PRO A 302 -13.48 -0.93 -19.99
C PRO A 302 -12.65 -1.73 -21.00
N SER A 303 -11.32 -1.58 -20.99
CA SER A 303 -10.38 -2.18 -21.96
C SER A 303 -9.87 -3.58 -21.58
N GLY A 304 -10.39 -4.17 -20.51
CA GLY A 304 -9.90 -5.45 -19.99
C GLY A 304 -8.78 -5.29 -18.96
N VAL A 305 -8.44 -6.40 -18.30
CA VAL A 305 -7.58 -6.42 -17.12
C VAL A 305 -6.33 -7.23 -17.42
N SER A 306 -5.16 -6.59 -17.44
CA SER A 306 -3.87 -7.27 -17.36
C SER A 306 -3.37 -7.27 -15.91
N PHE A 307 -2.76 -8.36 -15.45
CA PHE A 307 -2.25 -8.48 -14.08
C PHE A 307 -0.74 -8.30 -14.04
N VAL A 308 -0.28 -7.45 -13.14
CA VAL A 308 1.15 -7.18 -12.92
C VAL A 308 1.46 -7.24 -11.42
N LYS A 309 2.69 -7.58 -11.07
CA LYS A 309 3.13 -7.51 -9.67
C LYS A 309 3.17 -6.05 -9.21
N CYS A 310 2.76 -5.81 -7.97
CA CYS A 310 2.85 -4.46 -7.41
C CYS A 310 4.32 -4.01 -7.29
N SER A 311 4.60 -2.73 -7.55
CA SER A 311 5.93 -2.12 -7.48
C SER A 311 6.25 -1.57 -6.09
N ASP A 312 5.25 -1.36 -5.26
CA ASP A 312 5.34 -0.72 -3.93
C ASP A 312 5.29 -1.74 -2.77
N GLY A 313 5.18 -3.04 -3.06
CA GLY A 313 4.88 -4.07 -2.07
C GLY A 313 6.07 -4.49 -1.21
N PHE A 314 5.77 -4.90 0.03
CA PHE A 314 6.69 -5.75 0.78
C PHE A 314 6.79 -7.09 0.06
N SER A 315 8.00 -7.57 -0.20
CA SER A 315 8.20 -8.88 -0.84
C SER A 315 7.92 -10.05 0.09
N LYS A 316 7.69 -9.77 1.38
CA LYS A 316 7.56 -10.75 2.45
C LYS A 316 7.03 -10.11 3.74
N PHE A 317 5.92 -10.63 4.27
CA PHE A 317 5.54 -10.44 5.67
C PHE A 317 6.36 -11.39 6.58
N PRO A 318 7.18 -10.87 7.50
CA PRO A 318 8.15 -11.68 8.25
C PRO A 318 7.53 -12.42 9.44
N TYR A 319 6.31 -12.08 9.85
CA TYR A 319 5.74 -12.51 11.12
C TYR A 319 4.56 -13.46 10.95
N CYS A 320 4.85 -14.73 10.69
CA CYS A 320 3.81 -15.73 10.45
C CYS A 320 3.51 -16.57 11.71
N ASN A 321 2.23 -16.73 12.07
CA ASN A 321 1.79 -17.80 12.97
C ASN A 321 1.65 -19.10 12.16
N GLY A 322 1.69 -20.30 12.74
CA GLY A 322 1.84 -21.58 12.00
C GLY A 322 0.88 -21.90 10.82
N ASN A 323 -0.15 -21.09 10.58
CA ASN A 323 -0.99 -21.16 9.37
C ASN A 323 -0.41 -20.39 8.17
N TYR A 324 0.38 -19.36 8.42
CA TYR A 324 1.11 -18.59 7.42
C TYR A 324 2.55 -19.08 7.37
N GLU A 325 3.13 -19.16 6.17
CA GLU A 325 4.53 -19.51 6.01
C GLU A 325 5.32 -18.26 5.62
N VAL A 326 6.52 -18.13 6.17
CA VAL A 326 7.43 -17.04 5.87
C VAL A 326 8.02 -17.27 4.48
N THR A 327 7.34 -16.79 3.43
CA THR A 327 7.73 -16.95 2.02
C THR A 327 7.85 -15.60 1.33
N ASP A 328 8.66 -15.55 0.26
CA ASP A 328 8.60 -14.44 -0.69
C ASP A 328 7.28 -14.51 -1.44
N TYR A 329 6.52 -13.42 -1.37
CA TYR A 329 5.23 -13.25 -2.02
C TYR A 329 5.04 -11.77 -2.36
N VAL A 330 4.77 -11.48 -3.63
CA VAL A 330 4.45 -10.14 -4.08
C VAL A 330 3.03 -10.18 -4.64
N PRO A 331 2.07 -9.43 -4.07
CA PRO A 331 0.71 -9.41 -4.57
C PRO A 331 0.66 -8.81 -5.99
N SER A 332 -0.37 -9.19 -6.73
CA SER A 332 -0.64 -8.63 -8.06
C SER A 332 -1.68 -7.52 -7.98
N THR A 333 -1.59 -6.56 -8.91
CA THR A 333 -2.59 -5.53 -9.19
C THR A 333 -2.95 -5.55 -10.68
N VAL A 334 -3.83 -4.66 -11.09
CA VAL A 334 -4.21 -4.47 -12.49
C VAL A 334 -3.33 -3.42 -13.13
N CYS A 335 -2.92 -3.64 -14.38
CA CYS A 335 -2.37 -2.61 -15.24
C CYS A 335 -3.40 -2.29 -16.33
N ILE A 336 -3.49 -1.01 -16.71
CA ILE A 336 -4.12 -0.66 -17.99
C ILE A 336 -3.08 -0.85 -19.06
N ASP A 337 -3.34 -1.77 -19.99
CA ASP A 337 -2.62 -1.80 -21.26
C ASP A 337 -3.02 -0.54 -22.03
N ILE A 338 -2.16 0.48 -22.03
CA ILE A 338 -2.29 1.63 -22.93
C ILE A 338 -1.84 1.17 -24.32
N SER A 339 -2.58 0.24 -24.92
CA SER A 339 -2.36 -0.23 -26.29
C SER A 339 -3.67 -0.12 -27.05
N GLU A 340 -4.16 1.12 -27.21
CA GLU A 340 -5.01 1.58 -28.31
C GLU A 340 -5.30 3.09 -28.14
N GLY A 341 -4.40 3.94 -28.66
CA GLY A 341 -4.62 5.38 -28.77
C GLY A 341 -3.46 6.26 -28.30
N GLY A 342 -2.33 6.21 -28.99
CA GLY A 342 -1.22 7.15 -28.75
C GLY A 342 0.08 6.64 -29.34
N THR A 343 0.37 7.05 -30.57
CA THR A 343 1.58 6.75 -31.33
C THR A 343 2.85 6.69 -30.46
N GLU A 344 3.63 5.62 -30.62
CA GLU A 344 4.97 5.35 -30.05
C GLU A 344 6.04 6.43 -30.33
N ARG A 345 5.69 7.59 -30.88
CA ARG A 345 6.61 8.70 -31.11
C ARG A 345 6.80 9.63 -29.91
N THR A 346 5.92 9.60 -28.91
CA THR A 346 6.02 10.53 -27.76
C THR A 346 6.85 9.97 -26.59
N ARG A 347 7.00 8.64 -26.47
CA ARG A 347 7.82 8.02 -25.41
C ARG A 347 9.32 8.08 -25.68
N ALA A 348 9.75 8.01 -26.95
CA ALA A 348 11.17 8.06 -27.30
C ALA A 348 11.78 9.48 -27.25
N ALA A 349 10.97 10.54 -27.24
CA ALA A 349 11.44 11.93 -27.25
C ALA A 349 11.67 12.53 -25.85
N ARG A 350 11.27 11.84 -24.76
CA ARG A 350 11.39 12.36 -23.38
C ARG A 350 12.45 11.67 -22.53
N CYS A 351 13.05 10.57 -23.03
CA CYS A 351 14.10 9.81 -22.34
C CYS A 351 15.54 10.13 -22.79
N GLN A 352 15.79 11.24 -23.51
CA GLN A 352 17.14 11.63 -23.94
C GLN A 352 17.73 12.85 -23.20
N SER A 353 17.18 13.26 -22.06
CA SER A 353 17.71 14.43 -21.36
C SER A 353 17.80 14.30 -19.84
N VAL A 354 18.11 13.13 -19.29
CA VAL A 354 18.64 13.02 -17.92
C VAL A 354 19.43 11.71 -17.82
N GLU A 355 20.70 11.69 -18.25
CA GLU A 355 21.75 10.78 -17.78
C GLU A 355 23.07 11.15 -18.45
N ASP A 356 23.90 11.91 -17.73
CA ASP A 356 25.34 11.70 -17.58
C ASP A 356 25.98 12.94 -16.93
N ASN A 357 26.03 12.93 -15.59
CA ASN A 357 27.16 13.51 -14.86
C ASN A 357 27.11 13.05 -13.39
N GLN A 358 27.57 11.84 -13.15
CA GLN A 358 28.17 11.48 -11.87
C GLN A 358 29.48 10.73 -12.15
N ASP A 359 30.58 11.48 -12.19
CA ASP A 359 31.90 10.89 -11.96
C ASP A 359 32.76 11.85 -11.13
N GLY A 360 33.05 11.39 -9.91
CA GLY A 360 34.35 11.48 -9.25
C GLY A 360 34.96 12.85 -9.00
N TYR A 361 34.75 13.39 -7.79
CA TYR A 361 35.75 14.26 -7.16
C TYR A 361 37.03 13.45 -6.88
N ARG A 362 38.06 13.66 -7.71
CA ARG A 362 39.47 13.40 -7.35
C ARG A 362 40.25 14.71 -7.48
N LEU A 363 40.81 15.18 -6.36
CA LEU A 363 41.83 16.21 -6.37
C LEU A 363 43.04 15.71 -7.15
N GLY A 364 43.41 16.45 -8.20
CA GLY A 364 44.62 16.26 -8.97
C GLY A 364 45.11 17.63 -9.45
N ASP A 365 46.17 18.08 -8.82
CA ASP A 365 46.99 19.24 -9.18
C ASP A 365 47.31 19.23 -10.68
N GLN A 366 46.85 20.23 -11.44
CA GLN A 366 47.47 20.62 -12.71
C GLN A 366 46.98 21.99 -13.20
N THR A 367 47.96 22.84 -13.43
CA THR A 367 47.90 24.24 -13.83
C THR A 367 47.36 24.38 -15.25
N MET A 368 46.21 25.05 -15.44
CA MET A 368 45.76 25.51 -16.75
C MET A 368 46.16 26.97 -17.00
N LYS A 369 47.08 27.15 -17.95
CA LYS A 369 47.40 28.43 -18.58
C LYS A 369 46.19 28.92 -19.38
N LEU A 370 45.63 30.06 -18.98
CA LEU A 370 44.69 30.82 -19.82
C LEU A 370 45.50 31.71 -20.78
N LEU A 371 45.38 31.42 -22.07
CA LEU A 371 45.75 32.34 -23.14
C LEU A 371 44.56 33.31 -23.37
N GLY A 372 44.69 34.53 -22.87
CA GLY A 372 43.93 35.69 -23.32
C GLY A 372 44.89 36.70 -23.95
N PRO A 373 44.52 37.37 -25.05
CA PRO A 373 45.42 38.27 -25.75
C PRO A 373 45.54 39.62 -25.02
N SER A 374 46.68 40.26 -25.23
CA SER A 374 47.03 41.66 -24.93
C SER A 374 47.23 42.08 -23.46
N GLY A 375 48.50 42.26 -23.10
CA GLY A 375 49.00 43.61 -22.80
C GLY A 375 49.07 44.05 -21.33
N HIS A 376 50.31 44.20 -20.87
CA HIS A 376 50.81 45.04 -19.78
C HIS A 376 51.02 44.43 -18.38
N LEU A 377 52.23 44.77 -17.88
CA LEU A 377 52.97 44.28 -16.73
C LEU A 377 52.69 45.11 -15.46
N GLU A 378 53.01 44.47 -14.33
CA GLU A 378 53.33 44.95 -12.97
C GLU A 378 52.48 44.13 -11.97
N GLY A 379 53.00 43.23 -11.14
CA GLY A 379 54.25 43.24 -10.38
C GLY A 379 53.93 43.68 -8.96
N VAL A 380 53.81 42.74 -8.00
CA VAL A 380 54.05 42.91 -6.55
C VAL A 380 53.89 41.54 -5.86
N ALA A 381 54.91 41.18 -5.07
CA ALA A 381 54.97 40.02 -4.19
C ALA A 381 54.25 40.29 -2.85
N ILE A 382 54.00 39.26 -2.04
CA ILE A 382 54.50 39.13 -0.64
C ILE A 382 53.82 37.97 0.11
N ASP A 383 54.70 37.20 0.73
CA ASP A 383 54.73 36.33 1.92
C ASP A 383 53.75 35.23 2.31
N ARG A 384 54.42 34.15 2.73
CA ARG A 384 53.99 33.03 3.57
C ARG A 384 53.98 33.46 5.04
N HIS A 385 53.11 32.86 5.85
CA HIS A 385 53.51 32.41 7.18
C HIS A 385 52.71 31.18 7.66
N GLN A 386 53.47 30.23 8.21
CA GLN A 386 53.09 29.01 8.91
C GLN A 386 52.28 29.28 10.19
N ILE A 387 51.62 28.23 10.71
CA ILE A 387 51.78 27.61 12.07
C ILE A 387 50.51 26.76 12.31
N SER A 388 50.52 25.42 12.24
CA SER A 388 50.97 24.41 13.24
C SER A 388 50.29 24.53 14.62
N GLY A 389 49.52 23.52 15.03
CA GLY A 389 49.27 23.30 16.46
C GLY A 389 48.01 22.51 16.81
N SER A 390 48.12 21.19 16.79
CA SER A 390 47.21 20.23 17.44
C SER A 390 47.33 20.25 18.96
N GLN A 391 46.22 20.15 19.70
CA GLN A 391 46.18 19.50 21.02
C GLN A 391 44.84 18.80 21.26
N HIS A 392 44.90 17.48 21.46
CA HIS A 392 43.94 16.69 22.24
C HIS A 392 44.08 17.04 23.73
N ILE A 393 43.02 16.83 24.52
CA ILE A 393 43.01 16.02 25.78
C ILE A 393 41.67 16.19 26.53
N ASN A 394 41.07 15.01 26.83
CA ASN A 394 40.24 14.57 27.97
C ASN A 394 38.96 15.29 28.45
N GLY A 395 37.96 14.47 28.79
CA GLY A 395 37.03 14.76 29.88
C GLY A 395 35.77 13.90 29.88
N ALA A 396 35.79 12.76 30.57
CA ALA A 396 34.61 11.96 30.91
C ALA A 396 34.06 12.34 32.29
N SER A 397 32.73 12.42 32.46
CA SER A 397 32.01 12.26 33.74
C SER A 397 30.50 12.26 33.43
N ALA A 398 29.78 11.14 33.61
CA ALA A 398 29.15 10.66 34.85
C ALA A 398 27.67 11.11 34.98
N PHE A 399 26.77 10.13 34.85
CA PHE A 399 25.36 10.19 35.23
C PHE A 399 25.18 10.07 36.75
N PRO A 400 24.06 10.58 37.28
CA PRO A 400 23.29 9.76 38.23
C PRO A 400 21.77 9.73 37.96
N ASN A 401 21.15 8.67 38.48
CA ASN A 401 19.73 8.33 38.52
C ASN A 401 18.89 9.25 39.42
N ASN A 402 17.58 9.36 39.12
CA ASN A 402 16.41 9.14 40.01
C ASN A 402 15.11 9.56 39.26
N LEU A 403 14.15 8.65 39.03
CA LEU A 403 12.93 8.41 39.84
C LEU A 403 12.12 9.68 40.15
N MET A 404 10.93 9.86 39.55
CA MET A 404 9.61 9.60 40.14
C MET A 404 8.48 10.26 39.30
N GLU A 405 7.27 9.79 39.54
CA GLU A 405 5.97 10.05 38.91
C GLU A 405 5.62 11.52 38.58
N ASP A 406 4.90 11.74 37.47
CA ASP A 406 3.65 12.52 37.49
C ASP A 406 2.89 12.39 36.15
N ALA A 407 1.57 12.16 36.26
CA ALA A 407 0.62 12.13 35.16
C ALA A 407 0.32 13.56 34.64
N PRO A 408 0.00 13.76 33.36
CA PRO A 408 -0.61 15.01 32.91
C PRO A 408 -2.13 14.88 32.65
N PRO A 409 -2.88 16.00 32.78
CA PRO A 409 -4.34 16.01 32.77
C PRO A 409 -4.95 16.06 31.36
N SER A 410 -6.24 15.71 31.34
CA SER A 410 -7.20 15.89 30.25
C SER A 410 -7.21 17.30 29.66
N TYR A 411 -7.19 17.40 28.34
CA TYR A 411 -7.62 18.58 27.60
C TYR A 411 -8.62 18.17 26.51
N ASP A 412 -9.84 18.69 26.65
CA ASP A 412 -10.84 18.79 25.57
C ASP A 412 -10.31 19.75 24.50
N GLU A 413 -10.30 19.32 23.24
CA GLU A 413 -10.11 20.22 22.11
C GLU A 413 -11.23 20.06 21.08
N VAL A 414 -11.86 21.21 20.81
CA VAL A 414 -13.02 21.42 19.96
C VAL A 414 -12.63 21.20 18.49
N VAL A 415 -13.26 20.23 17.84
CA VAL A 415 -13.10 19.96 16.40
C VAL A 415 -13.83 21.03 15.59
N GLY A 416 -13.05 21.94 14.98
CA GLY A 416 -13.51 22.82 13.90
C GLY A 416 -13.66 22.03 12.60
N GLY A 417 -14.88 22.02 12.05
CA GLY A 417 -15.28 21.13 10.96
C GLY A 417 -14.71 21.48 9.58
N ALA A 418 -14.22 20.44 8.88
CA ALA A 418 -14.11 20.43 7.43
C ALA A 418 -15.52 20.33 6.82
N ARG A 419 -15.87 21.26 5.92
CA ARG A 419 -17.10 21.15 5.12
C ARG A 419 -16.79 20.41 3.82
N VAL A 420 -17.27 19.17 3.72
CA VAL A 420 -17.41 18.47 2.45
C VAL A 420 -18.80 18.80 1.92
N SER A 421 -18.87 19.51 0.79
CA SER A 421 -20.13 19.89 0.16
C SER A 421 -20.60 18.77 -0.77
N PHE A 422 -21.68 18.08 -0.43
CA PHE A 422 -22.43 17.27 -1.39
C PHE A 422 -23.73 18.00 -1.75
N MET A 423 -23.92 18.34 -3.03
CA MET A 423 -25.22 18.78 -3.52
C MET A 423 -26.18 17.57 -3.52
N GLN A 424 -27.16 17.57 -2.62
CA GLN A 424 -28.35 16.71 -2.70
C GLN A 424 -29.57 17.56 -3.05
N THR A 425 -30.20 17.23 -4.17
CA THR A 425 -31.48 17.78 -4.59
C THR A 425 -32.63 17.23 -3.76
N SER A 426 -33.53 18.14 -3.37
CA SER A 426 -34.73 18.00 -2.52
C SER A 426 -35.76 16.97 -2.98
N GLY A 427 -36.45 16.34 -2.01
CA GLY A 427 -37.69 15.60 -2.25
C GLY A 427 -38.48 15.24 -0.98
N GLY A 428 -39.49 16.06 -0.66
CA GLY A 428 -40.81 15.68 -0.13
C GLY A 428 -40.95 14.89 1.18
N ALA A 429 -41.39 15.56 2.24
CA ALA A 429 -41.86 14.97 3.50
C ALA A 429 -43.31 14.44 3.41
N LEU A 430 -43.58 13.29 4.06
CA LEU A 430 -44.91 12.82 4.47
C LEU A 430 -44.82 12.21 5.90
N PRO A 431 -45.86 12.35 6.74
CA PRO A 431 -45.76 12.16 8.20
C PRO A 431 -46.03 10.71 8.65
N PRO A 432 -45.69 10.37 9.92
CA PRO A 432 -45.73 8.98 10.39
C PRO A 432 -47.15 8.52 10.75
N ARG A 433 -47.51 7.31 10.29
CA ARG A 433 -48.68 6.55 10.76
C ARG A 433 -48.38 5.83 12.07
N SER A 434 -49.23 6.05 13.05
CA SER A 434 -49.38 5.25 14.26
C SER A 434 -49.83 3.82 13.92
N LYS A 435 -49.36 2.83 14.69
CA LYS A 435 -49.94 1.48 14.73
C LYS A 435 -50.41 1.13 16.15
N PRO A 436 -51.47 0.31 16.28
CA PRO A 436 -52.31 0.27 17.46
C PRO A 436 -51.96 -0.89 18.42
N SER A 437 -52.34 -0.69 19.67
CA SER A 437 -52.41 -1.64 20.77
C SER A 437 -53.35 -2.83 20.50
N ALA A 438 -52.90 -4.05 20.82
CA ALA A 438 -53.75 -5.25 20.88
C ALA A 438 -54.42 -5.38 22.28
N PRO A 439 -55.69 -5.82 22.37
CA PRO A 439 -56.38 -6.05 23.64
C PRO A 439 -56.21 -7.50 24.14
N PRO A 440 -56.50 -7.80 25.43
CA PRO A 440 -56.34 -9.14 26.01
C PRO A 440 -57.68 -9.88 26.29
N LYS A 441 -57.57 -11.22 26.41
CA LYS A 441 -58.53 -12.24 26.96
C LYS A 441 -59.75 -12.58 26.07
N GLU A 442 -60.30 -13.80 26.01
CA GLU A 442 -60.59 -14.84 27.02
C GLU A 442 -60.68 -16.27 26.44
N ASN A 443 -60.45 -17.26 27.32
CA ASN A 443 -61.11 -18.57 27.52
C ASN A 443 -61.77 -19.33 26.34
N VAL A 444 -61.35 -20.58 26.12
CA VAL A 444 -61.96 -21.85 26.60
C VAL A 444 -60.97 -22.99 26.35
#